data_AF-A0A6G2U632-F1
#
_entry.id   AF-A0A6G2U632-F1
#
_cell.length_a   1.000
_cell.length_b   1.000
_cell.length_c   1.000
_cell.angle_alpha   90.00
_cell.angle_beta   90.00
_cell.angle_gamma   90.00
#
_symmetry.space_group_name_H-M   'P 1'
#
loop_
_entity.id
_entity.type
_entity.pdbx_description
1 polymer ?
#
loop_
_entity_poly.entity_id
_entity_poly.type
_entity_poly.pdbx_seq_one_letter_code
_entity_poly.pdbx_strand_id
1 'polypeptide(L)'
;MDSDEQRTPELKTLQQKVAYMVEKTFPGQKISGRVFAERVRERGGALSHSYFSNILAGKVTHPSEDILRALGTGFGVDWRFFKEESEVVDEVVAGLQFLAKRRTGEISGLAGRGLDDNGLPPELLKFALSLLEDAKAKKGADDAEPEP
;
A
#
# COMPACT_ATOMS: atom_id res chain seq x y z
N MET A 1 -16.53 -10.74 31.09
CA MET A 1 -16.73 -9.98 29.85
C MET A 1 -15.40 -10.04 29.14
N ASP A 2 -15.30 -10.99 28.24
CA ASP A 2 -14.08 -11.36 27.54
C ASP A 2 -13.58 -10.16 26.73
N SER A 3 -12.36 -9.74 27.05
CA SER A 3 -11.60 -8.80 26.24
C SER A 3 -11.33 -9.48 24.92
N ASP A 4 -12.05 -9.08 23.87
CA ASP A 4 -11.70 -9.39 22.48
C ASP A 4 -10.32 -8.79 22.21
N GLU A 5 -9.30 -9.59 22.52
CA GLU A 5 -7.94 -9.42 22.08
C GLU A 5 -8.01 -9.26 20.57
N GLN A 6 -7.83 -8.02 20.12
CA GLN A 6 -7.82 -7.63 18.72
C GLN A 6 -6.70 -8.40 18.02
N ARG A 7 -6.96 -9.66 17.64
CA ARG A 7 -6.12 -10.42 16.73
C ARG A 7 -6.13 -9.63 15.45
N THR A 8 -5.13 -8.79 15.26
CA THR A 8 -4.83 -8.14 14.00
C THR A 8 -4.80 -9.26 12.97
N PRO A 9 -5.81 -9.38 12.09
CA PRO A 9 -5.83 -10.48 11.15
C PRO A 9 -4.58 -10.34 10.28
N GLU A 10 -3.82 -11.42 10.11
CA GLU A 10 -2.67 -11.41 9.20
C GLU A 10 -3.20 -11.30 7.77
N LEU A 11 -3.39 -10.07 7.30
CA LEU A 11 -3.88 -9.75 5.97
C LEU A 11 -2.75 -9.89 4.95
N LYS A 12 -2.32 -11.13 4.72
CA LYS A 12 -1.20 -11.45 3.82
C LYS A 12 -1.65 -11.54 2.37
N THR A 13 -2.82 -12.13 2.12
CA THR A 13 -3.32 -12.35 0.75
C THR A 13 -4.32 -11.27 0.31
N LEU A 14 -4.40 -11.04 -1.00
CA LEU A 14 -5.42 -10.17 -1.60
C LEU A 14 -6.84 -10.58 -1.17
N GLN A 15 -7.14 -11.87 -1.18
CA GLN A 15 -8.43 -12.40 -0.77
C GLN A 15 -8.76 -12.00 0.68
N GLN A 16 -7.81 -12.17 1.62
CA GLN A 16 -7.99 -11.80 3.02
C GLN A 16 -8.23 -10.30 3.17
N LYS A 17 -7.44 -9.48 2.47
CA LYS A 17 -7.59 -8.01 2.46
C LYS A 17 -8.96 -7.58 1.95
N VAL A 18 -9.41 -8.15 0.84
CA VAL A 18 -10.72 -7.84 0.27
C VAL A 18 -11.86 -8.34 1.16
N ALA A 19 -11.76 -9.56 1.70
CA ALA A 19 -12.76 -10.10 2.63
C ALA A 19 -12.88 -9.25 3.91
N TYR A 20 -11.75 -8.82 4.45
CA TYR A 20 -11.69 -7.90 5.59
C TYR A 20 -12.37 -6.56 5.27
N MET A 21 -12.08 -5.99 4.10
CA MET A 21 -12.71 -4.73 3.66
C MET A 21 -14.21 -4.89 3.44
N VAL A 22 -14.68 -6.02 2.94
CA VAL A 22 -16.12 -6.32 2.83
C VAL A 22 -16.76 -6.34 4.21
N GLU A 23 -16.19 -7.08 5.18
CA GLU A 23 -16.72 -7.17 6.54
C GLU A 23 -16.78 -5.80 7.23
N LYS A 24 -15.74 -4.98 7.07
CA LYS A 24 -15.68 -3.63 7.66
C LYS A 24 -16.60 -2.63 6.98
N THR A 25 -16.77 -2.71 5.67
CA THR A 25 -17.59 -1.77 4.91
C THR A 25 -19.08 -2.15 4.95
N PHE A 26 -19.39 -3.44 5.11
CA PHE A 26 -20.74 -3.98 5.04
C PHE A 26 -20.96 -5.03 6.15
N PRO A 27 -20.98 -4.60 7.43
CA PRO A 27 -21.08 -5.52 8.55
C PRO A 27 -22.37 -6.35 8.47
N GLY A 28 -22.24 -7.66 8.53
CA GLY A 28 -23.36 -8.60 8.49
C GLY A 28 -24.08 -8.73 7.14
N GLN A 29 -23.54 -8.15 6.05
CA GLN A 29 -24.13 -8.24 4.72
C GLN A 29 -23.20 -8.96 3.74
N LYS A 30 -23.73 -9.99 3.07
CA LYS A 30 -23.05 -10.60 1.92
C LYS A 30 -23.21 -9.70 0.70
N ILE A 31 -22.17 -8.93 0.38
CA ILE A 31 -22.14 -8.15 -0.86
C ILE A 31 -21.98 -9.08 -2.05
N SER A 32 -22.91 -8.97 -2.99
CA SER A 32 -22.77 -9.63 -4.29
C SER A 32 -21.76 -8.86 -5.15
N GLY A 33 -21.03 -9.57 -6.01
CA GLY A 33 -20.11 -8.92 -6.95
C GLY A 33 -20.78 -7.91 -7.88
N ARG A 34 -22.09 -8.04 -8.11
CA ARG A 34 -22.87 -7.05 -8.88
C ARG A 34 -22.99 -5.72 -8.14
N VAL A 35 -23.35 -5.76 -6.86
CA VAL A 35 -23.47 -4.56 -6.03
C VAL A 35 -22.13 -3.84 -5.91
N PHE A 36 -21.05 -4.60 -5.72
CA PHE A 36 -19.72 -4.00 -5.63
C PHE A 36 -19.26 -3.41 -6.97
N ALA A 37 -19.44 -4.13 -8.08
CA ALA A 37 -19.10 -3.64 -9.42
C ALA A 37 -19.86 -2.36 -9.78
N GLU A 38 -21.13 -2.25 -9.38
CA GLU A 38 -21.90 -1.03 -9.60
C GLU A 38 -21.36 0.14 -8.79
N ARG A 39 -21.03 -0.08 -7.52
CA ARG A 39 -20.41 0.95 -6.67
C ARG A 39 -19.07 1.44 -7.22
N VAL A 40 -18.27 0.54 -7.78
CA VAL A 40 -17.01 0.90 -8.46
C VAL A 40 -17.30 1.78 -9.67
N ARG A 41 -18.31 1.44 -10.46
CA ARG A 41 -18.73 2.19 -11.65
C ARG A 41 -19.24 3.59 -11.30
N GLU A 42 -20.08 3.71 -10.28
CA GLU A 42 -20.60 5.00 -9.78
C GLU A 42 -19.48 5.95 -9.36
N ARG A 43 -18.35 5.40 -8.90
CA ARG A 43 -17.18 6.15 -8.45
C ARG A 43 -16.12 6.32 -9.55
N GLY A 44 -16.43 5.99 -10.80
CA GLY A 44 -15.55 6.19 -11.95
C GLY A 44 -14.50 5.08 -12.17
N GLY A 45 -14.61 3.96 -11.47
CA GLY A 45 -13.77 2.78 -11.70
C GLY A 45 -14.41 1.76 -12.65
N ALA A 46 -13.65 0.75 -13.05
CA ALA A 46 -14.15 -0.37 -13.85
C ALA A 46 -13.76 -1.71 -13.21
N LEU A 47 -14.75 -2.49 -12.77
CA LEU A 47 -14.55 -3.83 -12.23
C LEU A 47 -15.72 -4.74 -12.62
N SER A 48 -15.44 -5.94 -13.11
CA SER A 48 -16.50 -6.90 -13.43
C SER A 48 -16.93 -7.67 -12.18
N HIS A 49 -18.23 -7.98 -12.09
CA HIS A 49 -18.79 -8.72 -10.96
C HIS A 49 -18.14 -10.11 -10.80
N SER A 50 -17.85 -10.80 -11.91
CA SER A 50 -17.23 -12.14 -11.88
C SER A 50 -15.79 -12.06 -11.40
N TYR A 51 -15.06 -11.00 -11.75
CA TYR A 51 -13.69 -10.80 -11.31
C TYR A 51 -13.64 -10.57 -9.80
N PHE A 52 -14.55 -9.75 -9.25
CA PHE A 52 -14.68 -9.56 -7.81
C PHE A 52 -14.99 -10.87 -7.07
N SER A 53 -15.95 -11.66 -7.58
CA SER A 53 -16.25 -12.99 -7.02
C SER A 53 -15.05 -13.94 -7.06
N ASN A 54 -14.24 -13.89 -8.12
CA ASN A 54 -13.03 -14.70 -8.24
C ASN A 54 -11.94 -14.28 -7.24
N ILE A 55 -11.80 -12.98 -6.95
CA ILE A 55 -10.90 -12.48 -5.90
C ILE A 55 -11.36 -13.00 -4.53
N LEU A 56 -12.65 -12.90 -4.19
CA LEU A 56 -13.20 -13.41 -2.93
C LEU A 56 -13.04 -14.92 -2.77
N ALA A 57 -13.09 -15.66 -3.89
CA ALA A 57 -12.84 -17.10 -3.92
C ALA A 57 -11.33 -17.46 -3.86
N GLY A 58 -10.43 -16.48 -3.83
CA GLY A 58 -8.97 -16.71 -3.81
C GLY A 58 -8.39 -17.21 -5.14
N LYS A 59 -9.16 -17.14 -6.23
CA LYS A 59 -8.71 -17.58 -7.58
C LYS A 59 -7.80 -16.56 -8.27
N VAL A 60 -7.83 -15.31 -7.79
CA VAL A 60 -7.01 -14.21 -8.31
C VAL A 60 -6.15 -13.72 -7.15
N THR A 61 -4.83 -13.83 -7.32
CA THR A 61 -3.84 -13.42 -6.31
C THR A 61 -3.08 -12.17 -6.74
N HIS A 62 -2.71 -12.07 -8.02
CA HIS A 62 -1.97 -10.94 -8.59
C HIS A 62 -2.79 -10.26 -9.72
N PRO A 63 -3.79 -9.43 -9.38
CA PRO A 63 -4.52 -8.65 -10.36
C PRO A 63 -3.66 -7.48 -10.87
N SER A 64 -4.04 -6.90 -12.00
CA SER A 64 -3.39 -5.69 -12.51
C SER A 64 -3.66 -4.49 -11.60
N GLU A 65 -2.80 -3.46 -11.68
CA GLU A 65 -3.00 -2.25 -10.88
C GLU A 65 -4.32 -1.54 -11.15
N ASP A 66 -4.84 -1.59 -12.39
CA ASP A 66 -6.14 -1.01 -12.71
C ASP A 66 -7.26 -1.63 -11.88
N ILE A 67 -7.16 -2.94 -11.63
CA ILE A 67 -8.11 -3.65 -10.77
C ILE A 67 -7.90 -3.28 -9.31
N LEU A 68 -6.65 -3.15 -8.84
CA LEU A 68 -6.37 -2.69 -7.48
C LEU A 68 -6.91 -1.27 -7.25
N ARG A 69 -6.72 -0.37 -8.23
CA ARG A 69 -7.30 0.98 -8.23
C ARG A 69 -8.82 0.92 -8.20
N ALA A 70 -9.43 0.06 -9.00
CA ALA A 70 -10.89 -0.13 -8.99
C ALA A 70 -11.40 -0.64 -7.63
N LEU A 71 -10.69 -1.57 -6.98
CA LEU A 71 -11.00 -2.01 -5.61
C LEU A 71 -10.87 -0.85 -4.62
N GLY A 72 -9.77 -0.09 -4.68
CA GLY A 72 -9.53 1.10 -3.86
C GLY A 72 -10.67 2.10 -4.00
N THR A 73 -11.07 2.43 -5.22
CA THR A 73 -12.22 3.29 -5.52
C THR A 73 -13.53 2.74 -4.95
N GLY A 74 -13.81 1.44 -5.11
CA GLY A 74 -15.03 0.79 -4.61
C GLY A 74 -15.15 0.78 -3.10
N PHE A 75 -14.04 0.63 -2.39
CA PHE A 75 -13.98 0.66 -0.93
C PHE A 75 -13.75 2.06 -0.34
N GLY A 76 -13.20 2.99 -1.14
CA GLY A 76 -12.77 4.31 -0.67
C GLY A 76 -11.45 4.26 0.11
N VAL A 77 -10.53 3.36 -0.26
CA VAL A 77 -9.20 3.20 0.36
C VAL A 77 -8.10 3.32 -0.68
N ASP A 78 -6.87 3.59 -0.22
CA ASP A 78 -5.71 3.56 -1.11
C ASP A 78 -5.49 2.15 -1.66
N TRP A 79 -5.33 2.05 -2.98
CA TRP A 79 -5.21 0.78 -3.70
C TRP A 79 -3.97 -0.02 -3.31
N ARG A 80 -2.92 0.63 -2.80
CA ARG A 80 -1.70 -0.04 -2.31
C ARG A 80 -1.97 -0.92 -1.12
N PHE A 81 -3.05 -0.69 -0.38
CA PHE A 81 -3.48 -1.60 0.68
C PHE A 81 -3.62 -3.04 0.17
N PHE A 82 -4.07 -3.21 -1.07
CA PHE A 82 -4.29 -4.50 -1.70
C PHE A 82 -3.03 -5.14 -2.31
N LYS A 83 -1.92 -4.39 -2.45
CA LYS A 83 -0.64 -4.94 -2.92
C LYS A 83 -0.02 -5.86 -1.86
N GLU A 84 0.85 -6.76 -2.28
CA GLU A 84 1.63 -7.54 -1.32
C GLU A 84 2.59 -6.61 -0.56
N GLU A 85 2.84 -6.89 0.72
CA GLU A 85 3.71 -6.03 1.54
C GLU A 85 5.12 -5.94 0.93
N SER A 86 5.63 -7.07 0.41
CA SER A 86 6.86 -7.16 -0.39
C SER A 86 6.86 -6.19 -1.57
N GLU A 87 5.79 -6.16 -2.38
CA GLU A 87 5.70 -5.28 -3.55
C GLU A 87 5.73 -3.80 -3.16
N VAL A 88 5.06 -3.42 -2.05
CA VAL A 88 5.10 -2.04 -1.55
C VAL A 88 6.51 -1.68 -1.06
N VAL A 89 7.19 -2.60 -0.37
CA VAL A 89 8.57 -2.42 0.09
C VAL A 89 9.52 -2.25 -1.10
N ASP A 90 9.40 -3.08 -2.13
CA ASP A 90 10.24 -3.00 -3.33
C ASP A 90 10.08 -1.65 -4.06
N GLU A 91 8.84 -1.14 -4.16
CA GLU A 91 8.58 0.20 -4.71
C GLU A 91 9.23 1.32 -3.91
N VAL A 92 9.17 1.23 -2.58
CA VAL A 92 9.81 2.21 -1.69
C VAL A 92 11.33 2.16 -1.84
N VAL A 93 11.92 0.96 -1.88
CA VAL A 93 13.36 0.76 -2.08
C VAL A 93 13.79 1.33 -3.43
N ALA A 94 13.06 1.05 -4.50
CA ALA A 94 13.32 1.60 -5.83
C ALA A 94 13.26 3.13 -5.84
N GLY A 95 12.28 3.73 -5.16
CA GLY A 95 12.16 5.18 -5.01
C GLY A 95 13.33 5.80 -4.24
N LEU A 96 13.75 5.17 -3.14
CA LEU A 96 14.91 5.61 -2.35
C LEU A 96 16.21 5.53 -3.16
N GLN A 97 16.42 4.45 -3.90
CA GLN A 97 17.57 4.29 -4.79
C GLN A 97 17.57 5.34 -5.91
N PHE A 98 16.40 5.63 -6.49
CA PHE A 98 16.25 6.69 -7.50
C PHE A 98 16.64 8.07 -6.94
N LEU A 99 16.19 8.42 -5.73
CA LEU A 99 16.56 9.68 -5.07
C LEU A 99 18.06 9.75 -4.78
N ALA A 100 18.65 8.65 -4.30
CA ALA A 100 20.09 8.58 -4.05
C ALA A 100 20.88 8.84 -5.34
N LYS A 101 20.49 8.22 -6.46
CA LYS A 101 21.11 8.41 -7.79
C LYS A 101 20.90 9.81 -8.36
N ARG A 102 19.76 10.44 -8.07
CA ARG A 102 19.52 11.86 -8.41
C ARG A 102 20.45 12.79 -7.63
N ARG A 103 20.68 12.50 -6.35
CA ARG A 103 21.58 13.29 -5.48
C ARG A 103 23.05 13.13 -5.88
N THR A 104 23.48 11.95 -6.33
CA THR A 104 24.86 11.71 -6.80
C THR A 104 25.12 12.26 -8.20
N GLY A 105 24.10 12.79 -8.89
CA GLY A 105 24.23 13.32 -10.24
C GLY A 105 24.28 12.24 -11.33
N GLU A 106 24.03 10.98 -11.00
CA GLU A 106 23.91 9.89 -11.98
C GLU A 106 22.65 10.03 -12.85
N ILE A 107 21.62 10.70 -12.33
CA ILE A 107 20.42 11.10 -13.07
C ILE A 107 20.48 12.61 -13.31
N SER A 108 21.38 13.04 -14.20
CA SER A 108 21.54 14.43 -14.58
C SER A 108 20.90 14.71 -15.94
N GLY A 109 19.83 15.52 -15.97
CA GLY A 109 19.73 16.57 -16.99
C GLY A 109 18.84 16.43 -18.23
N LEU A 110 18.05 15.37 -18.49
CA LEU A 110 17.31 15.30 -19.78
C LEU A 110 15.79 15.02 -19.75
N ALA A 111 15.19 14.63 -18.62
CA ALA A 111 13.73 14.37 -18.54
C ALA A 111 12.93 15.37 -17.69
N GLY A 112 13.56 16.44 -17.21
CA GLY A 112 12.99 17.37 -16.22
C GLY A 112 11.99 18.41 -16.75
N ARG A 113 11.39 18.25 -17.94
CA ARG A 113 10.42 19.22 -18.49
C ARG A 113 9.10 18.59 -18.94
N GLY A 114 8.64 17.51 -18.32
CA GLY A 114 7.34 16.93 -18.70
C GLY A 114 6.80 15.82 -17.82
N LEU A 115 7.14 15.78 -16.53
CA LEU A 115 6.53 14.87 -15.56
C LEU A 115 6.05 15.65 -14.33
N ASP A 116 4.87 16.17 -14.54
CA ASP A 116 3.84 16.73 -13.67
C ASP A 116 3.90 16.25 -12.21
N ASP A 117 4.06 17.21 -11.29
CA ASP A 117 3.58 17.37 -9.90
C ASP A 117 3.59 16.25 -8.84
N ASN A 118 3.94 15.00 -9.12
CA ASN A 118 3.98 13.95 -8.10
C ASN A 118 5.39 13.70 -7.54
N GLY A 119 6.01 14.75 -7.00
CA GLY A 119 7.10 14.57 -6.05
C GLY A 119 6.63 13.76 -4.83
N LEU A 120 7.55 13.15 -4.07
CA LEU A 120 7.16 12.46 -2.84
C LEU A 120 6.38 13.42 -1.92
N PRO A 121 5.22 13.00 -1.39
CA PRO A 121 4.51 13.76 -0.39
C PRO A 121 5.47 14.20 0.72
N PRO A 122 5.41 15.45 1.17
CA PRO A 122 6.33 15.98 2.18
C PRO A 122 6.34 15.15 3.47
N GLU A 123 5.26 14.41 3.76
CA GLU A 123 5.18 13.48 4.88
C GLU A 123 6.07 12.24 4.70
N LEU A 124 6.17 11.68 3.49
CA LEU A 124 7.04 10.55 3.20
C LEU A 124 8.52 10.94 3.25
N LEU A 125 8.86 12.17 2.84
CA LEU A 125 10.21 12.69 3.00
C LEU A 125 10.59 12.84 4.48
N LYS A 126 9.67 13.40 5.30
CA LYS A 126 9.88 13.54 6.74
C LYS A 126 10.02 12.18 7.43
N PHE A 127 9.21 11.20 7.04
CA PHE A 127 9.31 9.84 7.56
C PHE A 127 10.62 9.15 7.18
N ALA A 128 11.07 9.30 5.93
CA ALA A 128 12.38 8.79 5.51
C ALA A 128 13.52 9.47 6.28
N LEU A 129 13.41 10.76 6.58
CA LEU A 129 14.38 11.49 7.40
C LEU A 129 14.37 11.00 8.87
N SER A 130 13.20 10.79 9.48
CA SER A 130 13.10 10.31 10.86
C SER A 130 13.68 8.90 11.02
N LEU A 131 13.45 8.00 10.07
CA LEU A 131 14.06 6.66 10.08
C LEU A 131 15.59 6.72 9.99
N LEU A 132 16.13 7.67 9.22
CA LEU A 132 17.57 7.86 9.08
C LEU A 132 18.19 8.46 10.35
N GLU A 133 17.46 9.33 11.03
CA GLU A 133 17.84 9.90 12.33
C GLU A 133 17.83 8.82 13.43
N ASP A 134 16.80 7.98 13.48
CA ASP A 134 16.71 6.85 14.43
C ASP A 134 17.83 5.83 14.21
N ALA A 135 18.19 5.55 12.96
CA ALA A 135 19.30 4.67 12.62
C ALA A 135 20.66 5.26 13.04
N LYS A 136 20.84 6.59 12.95
CA LYS A 136 22.03 7.28 13.46
C LYS A 136 22.08 7.30 14.99
N ALA A 137 20.94 7.51 15.65
CA ALA A 137 20.85 7.52 17.10
C ALA A 137 21.19 6.14 17.69
N LYS A 138 20.71 5.05 17.07
CA LYS A 138 21.08 3.69 17.46
C LYS A 138 22.55 3.38 17.23
N LYS A 139 23.14 3.86 16.13
CA LYS A 139 24.57 3.67 15.85
C LYS A 139 25.48 4.42 16.84
N GLY A 140 25.04 5.56 17.36
CA GLY A 140 25.77 6.30 18.40
C GLY A 140 25.63 5.74 19.82
N ALA A 141 24.66 4.85 20.05
CA ALA A 141 24.45 4.21 21.35
C ALA A 141 25.27 2.91 21.52
N ASP A 142 25.64 2.25 20.41
CA ASP A 142 26.53 1.07 20.41
C ASP A 142 28.02 1.42 20.58
N ASP A 143 28.42 2.68 20.32
CA ASP A 143 29.79 3.17 20.51
C ASP A 143 30.04 3.73 21.93
N ALA A 144 29.04 3.71 22.83
CA ALA A 144 29.19 4.07 24.24
C ALA A 144 29.63 2.83 25.04
N GLU A 145 30.91 2.50 24.90
CA GLU A 145 31.60 1.46 25.68
C GLU A 145 31.46 1.76 27.19
N PRO A 146 31.08 0.78 28.04
CA PRO A 146 31.06 0.98 29.47
C PRO A 146 32.50 0.96 29.98
N GLU A 147 32.99 2.09 30.49
CA GLU A 147 34.27 2.13 31.22
C GLU A 147 34.16 1.28 32.51
N PRO A 148 35.28 0.64 32.92
CA PRO A 148 35.31 -0.49 33.88
C PRO A 148 35.01 -0.14 35.34
#